data_AF-W1WN19-F1
#
_entry.id   AF-W1WN19-F1
#
_cell.length_a   1.000
_cell.length_b   1.000
_cell.length_c   1.000
_cell.angle_alpha   90.00
_cell.angle_beta   90.00
_cell.angle_gamma   90.00
#
_symmetry.space_group_name_H-M   'P 1'
#
loop_
_entity.id
_entity.type
_entity.pdbx_description
1 polymer ?
#
loop_
_entity_poly.entity_id
_entity_poly.type
_entity_poly.pdbx_seq_one_letter_code
_entity_poly.pdbx_strand_id
1 'polypeptide(L)' 'MAVSGNILQELTPGKAKQLQDDHIITGGMIPKINSALHAVKRGVHNVHITDTVTHTGTIVTL' A
#
# COMPACT_ATOMS: atom_id res chain seq x y z
N MET A 1 9.12 -20.94 -6.45
CA MET A 1 7.65 -20.84 -6.46
C MET A 1 7.30 -19.38 -6.41
N ALA A 2 6.83 -18.81 -7.52
CA ALA A 2 6.45 -17.40 -7.56
C ALA A 2 5.26 -17.22 -6.61
N VAL A 3 5.43 -16.35 -5.62
CA VAL A 3 4.31 -15.91 -4.79
C VAL A 3 3.35 -15.20 -5.74
N SER A 4 2.24 -15.85 -6.07
CA SER A 4 1.10 -15.21 -6.73
C SER A 4 0.47 -14.26 -5.71
N GLY A 5 1.19 -13.17 -5.43
CA GLY A 5 0.74 -12.09 -4.58
C GLY A 5 -0.36 -11.36 -5.34
N ASN A 6 -1.61 -11.57 -4.94
CA ASN A 6 -2.71 -10.75 -5.43
C ASN A 6 -2.39 -9.29 -5.07
N ILE A 7 -2.25 -8.44 -6.08
CA ILE A 7 -2.04 -7.01 -5.89
C ILE A 7 -3.29 -6.48 -5.19
N LEU A 8 -3.12 -5.97 -3.96
CA LEU A 8 -4.18 -5.23 -3.30
C LEU A 8 -4.45 -3.99 -4.15
N GLN A 9 -5.64 -3.90 -4.74
CA GLN A 9 -5.99 -2.78 -5.62
C GLN A 9 -6.20 -1.49 -4.83
N GLU A 10 -6.68 -1.60 -3.59
CA GLU A 10 -7.01 -0.44 -2.75
C GLU A 10 -6.58 -0.67 -1.29
N LEU A 11 -5.96 0.33 -0.68
CA LEU A 11 -5.52 0.25 0.72
C LEU A 11 -5.97 1.47 1.53
N THR A 12 -6.92 1.24 2.45
CA THR A 12 -7.36 2.23 3.43
C THR A 12 -6.48 2.21 4.68
N PRO A 13 -6.45 3.28 5.51
CA PRO A 13 -5.69 3.30 6.76
C PRO A 13 -6.07 2.16 7.72
N GLY A 14 -7.36 1.83 7.81
CA GLY A 14 -7.85 0.75 8.68
C GLY A 14 -7.36 -0.63 8.21
N LYS A 15 -7.41 -0.88 6.90
CA LYS A 15 -6.91 -2.13 6.32
C LYS A 15 -5.40 -2.24 6.44
N ALA A 16 -4.68 -1.13 6.25
CA ALA A 16 -3.23 -1.07 6.46
C ALA A 16 -2.84 -1.46 7.89
N LYS A 17 -3.58 -0.98 8.89
CA LYS A 17 -3.34 -1.37 10.29
C LYS A 17 -3.57 -2.86 10.52
N GLN A 18 -4.69 -3.40 10.04
CA GLN A 18 -4.96 -4.85 10.14
C GLN A 18 -3.84 -5.68 9.53
N LEU A 19 -3.37 -5.34 8.32
CA LEU A 19 -2.33 -6.11 7.65
C LEU A 19 -0.95 -5.98 8.32
N GLN A 20 -0.69 -4.90 9.07
CA GLN A 20 0.49 -4.78 9.93
C GLN A 20 0.35 -5.68 11.16
N ASP A 21 -0.81 -5.66 11.82
CA ASP A 21 -1.11 -6.51 12.99
C ASP A 21 -1.04 -8.00 12.60
N ASP A 22 -1.49 -8.35 11.40
CA ASP A 22 -1.45 -9.71 10.82
C ASP A 22 -0.05 -10.13 10.33
N HIS A 23 0.98 -9.29 10.49
CA HIS A 23 2.36 -9.53 10.03
C HIS A 23 2.48 -9.80 8.51
N ILE A 24 1.54 -9.30 7.72
CA ILE A 24 1.57 -9.35 6.25
C ILE A 24 2.40 -8.17 5.71
N ILE A 25 2.15 -6.96 6.23
CA ILE A 25 2.97 -5.77 5.95
C ILE A 25 4.10 -5.71 6.97
N THR A 26 5.31 -6.00 6.53
CA THR A 26 6.49 -6.09 7.40
C THR A 26 7.66 -5.26 6.89
N GLY A 27 8.62 -5.01 7.79
CA GLY A 27 9.89 -4.36 7.48
C GLY A 27 9.72 -3.01 6.79
N GLY A 28 10.48 -2.81 5.71
CA GLY A 28 10.48 -1.56 4.95
C GLY A 28 9.15 -1.19 4.28
N MET A 29 8.16 -2.08 4.27
CA MET A 29 6.83 -1.75 3.74
C MET A 29 6.04 -0.84 4.69
N ILE A 30 6.23 -0.96 6.01
CA ILE A 30 5.57 -0.12 7.02
C ILE A 30 5.83 1.38 6.76
N PRO A 31 7.08 1.87 6.63
CA PRO A 31 7.32 3.28 6.35
C PRO A 31 6.84 3.72 4.95
N LYS A 32 6.80 2.82 3.96
CA LYS A 32 6.25 3.12 2.62
C LYS A 32 4.75 3.39 2.68
N ILE A 33 4.01 2.54 3.38
CA ILE A 33 2.56 2.66 3.55
C ILE A 33 2.22 3.89 4.39
N ASN A 34 2.94 4.13 5.49
CA ASN A 34 2.72 5.31 6.32
C ASN A 34 2.95 6.61 5.54
N SER A 35 3.97 6.65 4.68
CA SER A 35 4.23 7.81 3.81
C SER A 35 3.11 8.02 2.78
N ALA A 36 2.62 6.93 2.16
CA ALA A 36 1.51 6.98 1.21
C ALA A 36 0.22 7.51 1.85
N LEU A 37 -0.14 6.97 3.02
CA LEU A 37 -1.32 7.40 3.77
C LEU A 37 -1.22 8.87 4.21
N HIS A 38 -0.03 9.34 4.59
CA HIS A 38 0.20 10.74 4.94
C HIS A 38 0.03 11.68 3.74
N ALA A 39 0.53 11.29 2.56
CA ALA A 39 0.36 12.06 1.33
C ALA A 39 -1.13 12.21 0.96
N VAL A 40 -1.88 11.11 0.99
CA VAL A 40 -3.32 11.13 0.68
C VAL A 40 -4.09 12.02 1.67
N LYS A 41 -3.78 11.93 2.97
CA LYS A 41 -4.36 12.82 4.01
C LYS A 41 -4.08 14.30 3.79
N ARG A 42 -3.05 14.65 3.00
CA ARG A 42 -2.68 16.04 2.67
C ARG A 42 -3.22 16.50 1.31
N GLY A 43 -4.13 15.74 0.71
CA GLY A 43 -4.81 16.12 -0.54
C GLY A 43 -4.16 15.56 -1.80
N VAL A 44 -3.20 14.64 -1.68
CA VAL A 44 -2.76 13.86 -2.85
C VAL A 44 -3.88 12.90 -3.25
N HIS A 45 -4.34 12.99 -4.50
CA HIS A 45 -5.48 12.20 -4.96
C HIS A 45 -5.24 10.69 -4.95
N ASN A 46 -4.06 10.23 -5.41
CA ASN A 46 -3.73 8.81 -5.50
C ASN A 46 -2.24 8.58 -5.26
N VAL A 47 -1.91 7.48 -4.57
CA VAL A 47 -0.54 6.97 -4.47
C VAL A 47 -0.52 5.55 -5.01
N HIS A 48 0.43 5.25 -5.90
CA HIS A 48 0.64 3.92 -6.47
C HIS A 48 1.93 3.31 -5.92
N ILE A 49 1.83 2.18 -5.22
CA ILE A 49 3.00 1.39 -4.79
C ILE A 49 3.14 0.21 -5.75
N THR A 50 4.16 0.24 -6.60
CA THR A 50 4.40 -0.76 -7.65
C THR A 50 5.90 -1.07 -7.80
N ASP A 51 6.20 -2.22 -8.40
CA ASP A 51 7.57 -2.64 -8.76
C ASP A 51 8.00 -2.09 -10.14
N THR A 52 7.04 -1.65 -10.97
CA THR A 52 7.31 -1.09 -12.30
C THR A 52 6.32 0.02 -12.65
N VAL A 53 6.80 1.07 -13.33
CA VAL A 53 5.95 2.18 -13.83
C VAL A 53 5.02 1.77 -14.97
N THR A 54 5.21 0.59 -15.55
CA THR A 54 4.37 0.08 -16.66
C THR A 54 3.13 -0.65 -16.19
N HIS A 55 3.03 -1.00 -14.90
CA HIS A 55 1.87 -1.68 -14.31
C HIS A 55 1.45 -1.01 -13.00
N THR A 56 0.16 -0.73 -12.87
CA THR A 56 -0.40 -0.18 -11.63
C THR A 56 -0.33 -1.23 -10.54
N GLY A 57 0.41 -0.92 -9.47
CA GLY A 57 0.45 -1.73 -8.26
C GLY A 57 -0.74 -1.40 -7.34
N THR A 58 -0.48 -1.18 -6.06
CA THR A 58 -1.54 -0.86 -5.09
C THR A 58 -1.90 0.62 -5.12
N ILE A 59 -3.19 0.94 -5.27
CA ILE A 59 -3.73 2.30 -5.18
C ILE A 59 -4.14 2.58 -3.73
N VAL A 60 -3.77 3.76 -3.22
CA VAL A 60 -4.15 4.22 -1.88
C VAL A 60 -5.15 5.37 -2.03
N THR A 61 -6.31 5.20 -1.41
CA THR A 61 -7.49 6.09 -1.46
C THR A 61 -7.99 6.35 -0.03
N LEU A 62 -8.97 7.26 0.13
CA LEU A 62 -9.58 7.60 1.43
C LEU A 62 -10.74 6.66 1.78
#